data_AF-D7DYJ0-F1
#
_entry.id   AF-D7DYJ0-F1
#
_cell.length_a   1.000
_cell.length_b   1.000
_cell.length_c   1.000
_cell.angle_alpha   90.00
_cell.angle_beta   90.00
_cell.angle_gamma   90.00
#
_symmetry.space_group_name_H-M   'P 1'
#
loop_
_entity.id
_entity.type
_entity.pdbx_description
1 polymer ?
#
loop_
_entity_poly.entity_id
_entity_poly.type
_entity_poly.pdbx_seq_one_letter_code
_entity_poly.pdbx_strand_id
1 'polypeptide(L)' 'MKNVLKSPEPEELKNYKLQYSSQFKRWKHLKSNRMTFNAVLQTLVADQKGLCAYCEMSIHENNRSVDHFIPRKQSINKRK' A
#
# COMPACT_ATOMS: atom_id res chain seq x y z
N MET A 1 12.20 -0.40 -10.92
CA MET A 1 12.79 -1.31 -9.91
C MET A 1 12.63 -2.77 -10.34
N LYS A 2 13.73 -3.44 -10.73
CA LYS A 2 13.65 -4.83 -11.21
C LYS A 2 13.56 -5.87 -10.09
N ASN A 3 14.05 -5.58 -8.87
CA ASN A 3 14.04 -6.52 -7.74
C ASN A 3 13.74 -5.80 -6.40
N VAL A 4 12.47 -5.63 -6.04
CA VAL A 4 12.09 -5.25 -4.65
C VAL A 4 11.85 -6.55 -3.88
N LEU A 5 12.65 -6.81 -2.84
CA LEU A 5 12.37 -7.87 -1.88
C LEU A 5 11.17 -7.41 -1.04
N LYS A 6 10.00 -8.00 -1.31
CA LYS A 6 8.78 -7.62 -0.62
C LYS A 6 8.71 -8.30 0.73
N SER A 7 8.46 -7.52 1.77
CA SER A 7 8.11 -8.05 3.09
C SER A 7 6.76 -8.76 3.04
N PRO A 8 6.50 -9.67 4.01
CA PRO A 8 5.18 -10.23 4.18
C PRO A 8 4.13 -9.14 4.43
N GLU A 9 2.88 -9.46 4.14
CA GLU A 9 1.77 -8.53 4.36
C GLU A 9 1.64 -8.18 5.86
N PRO A 10 1.58 -6.88 6.24
CA PRO A 10 1.45 -6.47 7.63
C PRO A 10 0.16 -7.00 8.26
N GLU A 11 0.26 -7.39 9.52
CA GLU A 11 -0.83 -8.08 10.24
C GLU A 11 -2.07 -7.19 10.39
N GLU A 12 -1.88 -5.88 10.54
CA GLU A 12 -2.95 -4.89 10.59
C GLU A 12 -3.76 -4.86 9.29
N LEU A 13 -3.12 -5.11 8.15
CA LEU A 13 -3.81 -5.18 6.87
C LEU A 13 -4.58 -6.48 6.71
N LYS A 14 -4.03 -7.61 7.20
CA LYS A 14 -4.74 -8.89 7.23
C LYS A 14 -6.00 -8.79 8.11
N ASN A 15 -5.85 -8.25 9.32
CA ASN A 15 -6.96 -8.05 10.26
C ASN A 15 -8.02 -7.12 9.67
N TYR A 16 -7.61 -6.02 9.03
CA TYR A 16 -8.52 -5.13 8.32
C TYR A 16 -9.28 -5.87 7.20
N LYS A 17 -8.60 -6.68 6.40
CA LYS A 17 -9.25 -7.47 5.33
C LYS A 17 -10.24 -8.47 5.90
N LEU A 18 -9.93 -9.15 7.01
CA LEU A 18 -10.82 -10.10 7.67
C LEU A 18 -12.08 -9.38 8.20
N GLN A 19 -11.89 -8.30 8.94
CA GLN A 19 -12.97 -7.52 9.56
C GLN A 19 -13.93 -6.91 8.53
N TYR A 20 -13.43 -6.50 7.36
CA TYR A 20 -14.23 -5.87 6.32
C TYR A 20 -14.41 -6.73 5.07
N SER A 21 -14.16 -8.03 5.16
CA SER A 21 -14.17 -8.98 4.03
C SER A 21 -15.49 -9.00 3.26
N SER A 22 -16.61 -8.80 3.95
CA SER A 22 -17.97 -8.78 3.38
C SER A 22 -18.43 -7.38 2.94
N GLN A 23 -17.68 -6.32 3.24
CA GLN A 23 -18.07 -4.94 2.97
C GLN A 23 -17.30 -4.36 1.79
N PHE A 24 -18.00 -3.75 0.84
CA PHE A 24 -17.36 -3.05 -0.28
C PHE A 24 -16.72 -1.73 0.20
N LYS A 25 -15.51 -1.80 0.74
CA LYS A 25 -14.79 -0.62 1.26
C LYS A 25 -14.00 0.09 0.15
N ARG A 26 -14.05 1.43 0.18
CA ARG A 26 -13.27 2.29 -0.72
C ARG A 26 -11.88 2.53 -0.11
N TRP A 27 -10.88 2.77 -0.96
CA TRP A 27 -9.52 3.19 -0.56
C TRP A 27 -9.50 4.31 0.49
N LYS A 28 -10.47 5.24 0.40
CA LYS A 28 -10.66 6.33 1.38
C LYS A 28 -10.87 5.82 2.82
N HIS A 29 -11.55 4.68 2.99
CA HIS A 29 -11.80 4.08 4.30
C HIS A 29 -10.53 3.48 4.91
N LEU A 30 -9.70 2.84 4.09
CA LEU A 30 -8.39 2.36 4.55
C LEU A 30 -7.51 3.55 4.97
N LYS A 31 -7.47 4.62 4.16
CA LYS A 31 -6.75 5.86 4.49
C LYS A 31 -7.21 6.52 5.79
N SER A 32 -8.49 6.42 6.14
CA SER A 32 -8.99 6.93 7.43
C SER A 32 -8.57 6.06 8.62
N ASN A 33 -8.30 4.76 8.41
CA ASN A 33 -7.73 3.90 9.45
C ASN A 33 -6.22 4.14 9.54
N ARG A 34 -5.83 5.11 10.38
CA ARG A 34 -4.43 5.52 10.55
C ARG A 34 -3.51 4.36 10.95
N MET A 35 -3.97 3.44 11.79
CA MET A 35 -3.16 2.30 12.25
C MET A 35 -2.80 1.39 11.08
N THR A 36 -3.81 0.87 10.37
CA THR A 36 -3.58 -0.02 9.22
C THR A 36 -2.82 0.71 8.11
N PHE A 37 -3.16 1.97 7.83
CA PHE A 37 -2.49 2.74 6.78
C PHE A 37 -1.01 2.99 7.10
N ASN A 38 -0.67 3.32 8.34
CA ASN A 38 0.70 3.51 8.76
C ASN A 38 1.50 2.21 8.71
N ALA A 39 0.92 1.07 9.10
CA ALA A 39 1.59 -0.23 8.99
C ALA A 39 1.96 -0.56 7.54
N VAL A 40 1.03 -0.35 6.60
CA VAL A 40 1.29 -0.51 5.16
C VAL A 40 2.38 0.44 4.69
N LEU A 41 2.31 1.71 5.08
CA LEU A 41 3.28 2.71 4.69
C LEU A 41 4.69 2.36 5.18
N GLN A 42 4.85 1.98 6.45
CA GLN A 42 6.15 1.64 7.03
C GLN A 42 6.76 0.40 6.35
N THR A 43 5.93 -0.60 6.07
CA THR A 43 6.36 -1.81 5.33
C THR A 43 6.87 -1.44 3.94
N LEU A 44 6.16 -0.57 3.22
CA LEU A 44 6.57 -0.13 1.88
C LEU A 44 7.85 0.70 1.90
N VAL A 45 8.01 1.58 2.90
CA VAL A 45 9.24 2.37 3.07
C VAL A 45 10.43 1.45 3.33
N ALA A 46 10.27 0.42 4.17
CA ALA A 46 11.31 -0.57 4.45
C ALA A 46 11.68 -1.37 3.19
N ASP A 47 10.67 -1.87 2.45
CA ASP A 47 10.88 -2.63 1.21
C ASP A 47 11.62 -1.82 0.13
N GLN A 48 11.33 -0.52 0.06
CA GLN A 48 11.96 0.40 -0.88
C GLN A 48 13.25 1.03 -0.32
N LYS A 49 13.72 0.59 0.85
CA LYS A 49 14.92 1.11 1.53
C LYS A 49 14.90 2.63 1.71
N GLY A 50 13.70 3.19 1.92
CA GLY A 50 13.49 4.62 2.07
C GLY A 50 13.56 5.43 0.77
N LEU A 51 13.48 4.81 -0.41
CA LEU A 51 13.51 5.50 -1.70
C LEU A 51 12.15 5.47 -2.41
N CYS A 52 11.80 6.56 -3.10
CA CYS A 52 10.59 6.62 -3.89
C CYS A 52 10.65 5.69 -5.10
N ALA A 53 9.60 4.90 -5.30
CA ALA A 53 9.49 3.98 -6.44
C ALA A 53 9.55 4.64 -7.84
N TYR A 54 9.28 5.94 -7.92
CA TYR A 54 9.17 6.67 -9.19
C TYR A 54 10.39 7.53 -9.49
N CYS A 55 10.80 8.35 -8.52
CA CYS A 55 11.88 9.33 -8.69
C CYS A 55 13.15 9.00 -7.91
N GLU A 56 13.15 7.91 -7.13
CA GLU A 56 14.32 7.43 -6.37
C GLU A 56 14.85 8.44 -5.33
N MET A 57 14.08 9.48 -5.01
CA MET A 57 14.38 10.40 -3.91
C MET A 57 14.08 9.76 -2.55
N SER A 58 14.80 10.21 -1.52
CA SER A 58 14.55 9.78 -0.13
C SER A 58 13.15 10.14 0.35
N ILE A 59 12.49 9.15 0.94
CA ILE A 59 11.17 9.26 1.54
C ILE A 59 11.32 9.73 2.99
N HIS A 60 10.66 10.84 3.29
CA HIS A 60 10.52 11.46 4.60
C HIS A 60 9.05 11.57 4.98
N GLU A 61 8.77 12.00 6.21
CA GLU A 61 7.41 11.99 6.73
C GLU A 61 6.43 12.87 5.96
N ASN A 62 6.94 13.94 5.35
CA ASN A 62 6.15 15.00 4.73
C ASN A 62 6.02 14.83 3.21
N ASN A 63 6.78 13.95 2.58
CA ASN A 63 6.83 13.78 1.12
C ASN A 63 6.48 12.34 0.67
N ARG A 64 5.69 11.62 1.48
CA ARG A 64 5.37 10.21 1.28
C ARG A 64 3.88 9.98 1.02
N SER A 65 3.58 9.03 0.13
CA SER A 65 2.21 8.57 -0.10
C SER A 65 2.20 7.12 -0.57
N VAL A 66 1.10 6.42 -0.27
CA VAL A 66 0.85 5.08 -0.81
C VAL A 66 -0.04 5.20 -2.04
N ASP A 67 0.39 4.60 -3.15
CA ASP A 67 -0.34 4.60 -4.42
C ASP A 67 -0.46 3.20 -5.03
N HIS A 68 -1.41 3.03 -5.95
CA HIS A 68 -1.62 1.80 -6.69
C HIS A 68 -0.75 1.79 -7.95
N PHE A 69 0.17 0.83 -8.04
CA PHE A 69 1.00 0.66 -9.24
C PHE A 69 0.16 0.40 -10.51
N ILE A 70 -0.94 -0.36 -10.38
CA ILE A 70 -1.92 -0.54 -11.45
C ILE A 70 -3.21 0.19 -11.03
N PRO A 71 -3.67 1.18 -11.81
CA PRO A 71 -4.92 1.87 -11.52
C PRO A 71 -6.09 0.88 -11.43
N ARG A 72 -6.97 1.06 -10.43
CA ARG A 72 -8.12 0.16 -10.22
C ARG A 72 -9.04 0.03 -11.45
N LYS A 73 -9.19 1.09 -12.24
CA LYS A 73 -10.00 1.04 -13.48
C LYS A 73 -9.41 0.07 -14.52
N GLN A 74 -8.09 -0.12 -14.52
CA GLN A 74 -7.40 -1.03 -15.43
C GLN A 74 -7.30 -2.46 -14.89
N SER A 75 -7.31 -2.65 -13.56
CA SER A 75 -7.22 -3.98 -12.94
C SER A 75 -8.46 -4.85 -13.17
N ILE A 76 -9.62 -4.25 -13.45
CA ILE A 76 -10.88 -4.98 -13.71
C ILE A 76 -10.87 -5.61 -15.11
N ASN A 77 -10.17 -4.99 -16.08
CA ASN A 77 -10.15 -5.43 -17.47
C ASN A 77 -9.12 -6.54 -17.77
N LYS A 78 -8.22 -6.85 -16.83
CA LYS A 78 -7.17 -7.88 -17.00
C LYS A 78 -7.55 -9.26 -16.46
N ARG A 79 -8.80 -9.46 -16.01
CA ARG A 79 -9.34 -10.77 -15.58
C ARG A 79 -10.14 -11.43 -16.71
N LYS A 80 -9.59 -11.48 -17.92
CA LYS A 80 -10.08 -12.32 -19.02
C LYS A 80 -9.01 -13.35 -19.35
#